data_AF-G2Q7U8-F1
#
_entry.id   AF-G2Q7U8-F1
#
_cell.length_a   1.000
_cell.length_b   1.000
_cell.length_c   1.000
_cell.angle_alpha   90.00
_cell.angle_beta   90.00
_cell.angle_gamma   90.00
#
_symmetry.space_group_name_H-M   'P 1'
#
loop_
_entity.id
_entity.type
_entity.pdbx_description
1 polymer ?
#
loop_
_entity_poly.entity_id
_entity_poly.type
_entity_poly.pdbx_seq_one_letter_code
_entity_poly.pdbx_strand_id
1 'polypeptide(L)'
;MSAQNESAAWPKAEDPALVQELLDCVQQASHYRQLKKGANETTKSINRGTSELVILAADTQPLSIVLHIPLISEEKNVPYVYVPSKVALGRACGVSRAVIAVSLTSNEASDLNSKIRALRDKVERLAM
;
A
#
# COMPACT_ATOMS: atom_id res chain seq x y z
N MET A 1 20.66 13.43 10.34
CA MET A 1 19.31 13.98 10.59
C MET A 1 18.21 13.06 10.02
N SER A 2 18.32 11.74 10.19
CA SER A 2 17.48 10.76 9.48
C SER A 2 16.63 9.86 10.39
N ALA A 3 16.77 9.97 11.72
CA ALA A 3 16.16 9.03 12.65
C ALA A 3 14.75 9.42 13.16
N GLN A 4 14.22 10.60 12.83
CA GLN A 4 12.94 11.08 13.40
C GLN A 4 11.69 10.64 12.62
N ASN A 5 11.82 10.12 11.39
CA ASN A 5 10.67 9.68 10.59
C ASN A 5 10.41 8.16 10.64
N GLU A 6 11.31 7.36 11.22
CA GLU A 6 11.13 5.90 11.28
C GLU A 6 10.07 5.46 12.29
N SER A 7 9.80 6.25 13.34
CA SER A 7 8.82 5.89 14.37
C SER A 7 7.37 5.96 13.90
N ALA A 8 7.07 6.74 12.84
CA ALA A 8 5.70 6.94 12.37
C ALA A 8 5.31 6.02 11.19
N ALA A 9 6.28 5.35 10.54
CA ALA A 9 6.04 4.45 9.42
C ALA A 9 5.88 2.99 9.90
N TRP A 10 4.87 2.75 10.72
CA TRP A 10 4.49 1.43 11.24
C TRP A 10 3.16 1.02 10.56
N PRO A 11 2.96 -0.21 10.03
CA PRO A 11 3.89 -1.34 9.96
C PRO A 11 4.83 -1.17 8.79
N LYS A 12 6.10 -1.50 8.98
CA LYS A 12 7.08 -1.52 7.89
C LYS A 12 7.32 -2.96 7.44
N ALA A 13 7.21 -3.19 6.13
CA ALA A 13 7.69 -4.43 5.53
C ALA A 13 9.23 -4.38 5.47
N GLU A 14 9.88 -4.99 6.46
CA GLU A 14 11.36 -5.07 6.54
C GLU A 14 11.92 -6.25 5.73
N ASP A 15 11.18 -7.36 5.65
CA ASP A 15 11.56 -8.53 4.89
C ASP A 15 11.57 -8.22 3.37
N PRO A 16 12.73 -8.28 2.69
CA PRO A 16 12.83 -8.03 1.26
C PRO A 16 11.94 -8.97 0.43
N ALA A 17 11.71 -10.21 0.88
CA ALA A 17 10.86 -11.15 0.16
C ALA A 17 9.41 -10.67 0.13
N LEU A 18 8.89 -10.21 1.28
CA LEU A 18 7.54 -9.64 1.36
C LEU A 18 7.43 -8.34 0.56
N VAL A 19 8.46 -7.48 0.58
CA VAL A 19 8.46 -6.25 -0.21
C VAL A 19 8.36 -6.56 -1.70
N GLN A 20 9.11 -7.54 -2.21
CA GLN A 20 8.99 -7.96 -3.61
C GLN A 20 7.59 -8.51 -3.92
N GLU A 21 7.05 -9.36 -3.06
CA GLU A 21 5.70 -9.92 -3.25
C GLU A 21 4.61 -8.84 -3.30
N LEU A 22 4.70 -7.82 -2.44
CA LEU A 22 3.82 -6.65 -2.47
C LEU A 22 3.94 -5.87 -3.79
N LEU A 23 5.17 -5.61 -4.25
CA LEU A 23 5.41 -4.87 -5.49
C LEU A 23 4.96 -5.64 -6.73
N ASP A 24 5.18 -6.96 -6.77
CA ASP A 24 4.71 -7.84 -7.85
C ASP A 24 3.18 -7.87 -7.92
N CYS A 25 2.51 -7.91 -6.77
CA CYS A 25 1.06 -7.82 -6.69
C CYS A 25 0.55 -6.46 -7.18
N VAL A 26 1.20 -5.35 -6.79
CA VAL A 26 0.88 -4.01 -7.30
C VAL A 26 1.03 -3.94 -8.82
N GLN A 27 2.08 -4.55 -9.37
CA GLN A 27 2.31 -4.59 -10.82
C GLN A 27 1.20 -5.37 -11.53
N GLN A 28 0.82 -6.53 -11.02
CA GLN A 28 -0.30 -7.30 -11.55
C GLN A 28 -1.59 -6.49 -11.46
N ALA A 29 -1.93 -5.92 -10.30
CA ALA A 29 -3.13 -5.11 -10.10
C ALA A 29 -3.20 -3.91 -11.06
N SER A 30 -2.06 -3.31 -11.40
CA SER A 30 -1.98 -2.24 -12.39
C SER A 30 -2.46 -2.71 -13.77
N HIS A 31 -2.07 -3.92 -14.21
CA HIS A 31 -2.52 -4.51 -15.47
C HIS A 31 -4.01 -4.88 -15.45
N TYR A 32 -4.51 -5.39 -14.33
CA TYR A 32 -5.93 -5.72 -14.13
C TYR A 32 -6.83 -4.49 -13.89
N ARG A 33 -6.26 -3.27 -13.87
CA ARG A 33 -6.96 -2.01 -13.52
C ARG A 33 -7.63 -2.04 -12.13
N GLN A 34 -7.11 -2.85 -11.21
CA GLN A 34 -7.56 -2.99 -9.82
C GLN A 34 -6.68 -2.19 -8.85
N LEU A 35 -6.20 -1.03 -9.29
CA LEU A 35 -5.21 -0.24 -8.59
C LEU A 35 -5.61 1.23 -8.57
N LYS A 36 -5.59 1.85 -7.39
CA LYS A 36 -5.70 3.29 -7.20
C LYS A 36 -4.34 3.84 -6.79
N LYS A 37 -3.88 4.86 -7.50
CA LYS A 37 -2.51 5.38 -7.41
C LYS A 37 -2.52 6.79 -6.84
N GLY A 38 -1.75 7.04 -5.80
CA GLY A 38 -1.61 8.33 -5.12
C GLY A 38 -2.52 8.46 -3.89
N ALA A 39 -2.18 9.42 -3.03
CA ALA A 39 -2.84 9.63 -1.74
C ALA A 39 -4.35 9.91 -1.89
N ASN A 40 -4.73 10.85 -2.75
CA ASN A 40 -6.14 11.23 -2.91
C ASN A 40 -7.03 10.07 -3.39
N GLU A 41 -6.55 9.27 -4.36
CA GLU A 41 -7.32 8.13 -4.87
C GLU A 41 -7.37 6.97 -3.89
N THR A 42 -6.30 6.79 -3.10
CA THR A 42 -6.26 5.83 -1.97
C THR A 42 -7.29 6.21 -0.90
N THR A 43 -7.33 7.48 -0.49
CA THR A 43 -8.33 7.99 0.46
C THR A 43 -9.76 7.81 -0.06
N LYS A 44 -10.00 8.03 -1.36
CA LYS A 44 -11.31 7.79 -1.96
C LYS A 44 -11.71 6.31 -1.96
N SER A 45 -10.81 5.38 -2.27
CA SER A 45 -11.14 3.94 -2.32
C SER A 45 -11.44 3.37 -0.95
N ILE A 46 -10.71 3.81 0.09
CA ILE A 46 -10.96 3.46 1.49
C ILE A 46 -12.33 3.96 1.93
N ASN A 47 -12.63 5.24 1.70
CA ASN A 47 -13.92 5.83 2.07
C ASN A 47 -15.12 5.17 1.37
N ARG A 48 -14.92 4.69 0.14
CA ARG A 48 -15.94 3.96 -0.63
C ARG A 48 -16.07 2.48 -0.26
N GLY A 49 -15.22 1.96 0.63
CA GLY A 49 -15.22 0.53 1.00
C GLY A 49 -14.82 -0.39 -0.14
N THR A 50 -14.01 0.09 -1.09
CA THR A 50 -13.55 -0.68 -2.26
C THR A 50 -12.09 -1.11 -2.16
N SER A 51 -11.40 -0.68 -1.09
CA SER A 51 -9.99 -0.97 -0.86
C SER A 51 -9.84 -2.25 -0.03
N GLU A 52 -9.02 -3.18 -0.51
CA GLU A 52 -8.70 -4.44 0.17
C GLU A 52 -7.38 -4.37 0.94
N LEU A 53 -6.39 -3.66 0.38
CA LEU A 53 -5.08 -3.49 0.98
C LEU A 53 -4.48 -2.16 0.54
N VAL A 54 -3.84 -1.45 1.47
CA VAL A 54 -3.18 -0.16 1.23
C VAL A 54 -1.67 -0.31 1.38
N ILE A 55 -0.91 0.27 0.45
CA ILE A 55 0.56 0.27 0.47
C ILE A 55 1.05 1.71 0.45
N LEU A 56 1.85 2.07 1.45
CA LEU A 56 2.40 3.41 1.68
C LEU A 56 3.92 3.39 1.52
N ALA A 57 4.53 4.51 1.12
CA ALA A 57 5.98 4.60 1.02
C ALA A 57 6.58 5.30 2.26
N ALA A 58 7.53 4.64 2.94
CA ALA A 58 8.19 5.15 4.14
C ALA A 58 9.17 6.31 3.85
N ASP A 59 9.78 6.36 2.66
CA ASP A 59 10.69 7.43 2.21
C ASP A 59 9.96 8.68 1.68
N THR A 60 8.68 8.85 2.03
CA THR A 60 7.89 10.03 1.71
C THR A 60 8.41 11.23 2.50
N GLN A 61 8.69 12.33 1.80
CA GLN A 61 9.20 13.56 2.40
C GLN A 61 8.32 14.74 1.98
N PRO A 62 7.62 15.41 2.92
CA PRO A 62 7.43 15.05 4.33
C PRO A 62 6.46 13.86 4.53
N LEU A 63 6.73 13.01 5.53
CA LEU A 63 5.90 11.82 5.84
C LEU A 63 4.46 12.20 6.24
N SER A 64 4.26 13.40 6.80
CA SER A 64 2.94 13.93 7.18
C SER A 64 1.90 13.92 6.06
N ILE A 65 2.33 13.90 4.78
CA ILE A 65 1.42 13.80 3.64
C ILE A 65 0.62 12.50 3.65
N VAL A 66 1.17 11.39 4.14
CA VAL A 66 0.51 10.07 4.11
C VAL A 66 -0.08 9.63 5.44
N LEU A 67 0.21 10.32 6.55
CA LEU A 67 -0.22 9.92 7.90
C LEU A 67 -1.75 9.94 8.12
N HIS A 68 -2.50 10.65 7.28
CA HIS A 68 -3.97 10.60 7.33
C HIS A 68 -4.55 9.27 6.83
N ILE A 69 -3.80 8.51 6.02
CA ILE A 69 -4.26 7.26 5.40
C ILE A 69 -4.34 6.11 6.41
N PRO A 70 -3.33 5.86 7.28
CA PRO A 70 -3.45 4.90 8.37
C PRO A 70 -4.70 5.10 9.22
N LEU A 71 -4.97 6.34 9.65
CA LEU A 71 -6.12 6.67 10.50
C LEU A 71 -7.46 6.22 9.87
N ILE A 72 -7.72 6.61 8.62
CA ILE A 72 -8.95 6.21 7.92
C ILE A 72 -8.97 4.72 7.57
N SER A 73 -7.80 4.08 7.45
CA SER A 73 -7.70 2.64 7.16
C SER A 73 -8.09 1.83 8.40
N GLU A 74 -7.66 2.25 9.60
CA GLU A 74 -8.06 1.67 10.87
C GLU A 74 -9.57 1.82 11.13
N GLU A 75 -10.14 3.02 10.91
CA GLU A 75 -11.58 3.26 11.04
C GLU A 75 -12.43 2.35 10.12
N LYS A 76 -11.87 1.97 8.96
CA LYS A 76 -12.54 1.13 7.95
C LYS A 76 -12.11 -0.34 8.00
N ASN A 77 -11.25 -0.73 8.94
CA ASN A 77 -10.67 -2.07 9.02
C ASN A 77 -10.00 -2.52 7.70
N VAL A 78 -9.33 -1.59 7.01
CA VAL A 78 -8.55 -1.85 5.81
C VAL A 78 -7.08 -2.01 6.23
N PRO A 79 -6.43 -3.15 5.98
CA PRO A 79 -5.03 -3.34 6.31
C PRO A 79 -4.15 -2.40 5.46
N TYR A 80 -3.06 -1.93 6.07
CA TYR A 80 -2.09 -1.08 5.41
C TYR A 80 -0.66 -1.50 5.76
N VAL A 81 0.30 -1.22 4.88
CA VAL A 81 1.73 -1.51 5.10
C VAL A 81 2.62 -0.46 4.44
N TYR A 82 3.76 -0.17 5.07
CA TYR A 82 4.79 0.69 4.53
C TYR A 82 5.87 -0.12 3.80
N VAL A 83 6.14 0.24 2.55
CA VAL A 83 7.30 -0.22 1.78
C VAL A 83 8.42 0.82 1.84
N PRO A 84 9.70 0.40 1.73
CA PRO A 84 10.83 1.30 1.94
C PRO A 84 10.97 2.40 0.87
N SER A 85 10.51 2.20 -0.37
CA SER A 85 10.77 3.13 -1.47
C SER A 85 9.56 3.48 -2.34
N LYS A 86 9.25 4.78 -2.42
CA LYS A 86 8.27 5.38 -3.35
C LYS A 86 8.63 5.25 -4.82
N VAL A 87 9.93 5.13 -5.12
CA VAL A 87 10.42 4.95 -6.50
C VAL A 87 10.19 3.51 -6.96
N ALA A 88 10.44 2.54 -6.08
CA ALA A 88 10.07 1.14 -6.35
C ALA A 88 8.55 0.98 -6.52
N LEU A 89 7.77 1.61 -5.63
CA LEU A 89 6.31 1.60 -5.71
C LEU A 89 5.78 2.25 -7.00
N GLY A 90 6.37 3.36 -7.44
CA GLY A 90 6.03 4.01 -8.71
C GLY A 90 6.30 3.11 -9.93
N ARG A 91 7.46 2.44 -9.95
CA ARG A 91 7.80 1.47 -11.01
C ARG A 91 6.84 0.29 -11.04
N ALA A 92 6.51 -0.29 -9.89
CA ALA A 92 5.51 -1.36 -9.79
C ALA A 92 4.12 -0.90 -10.29
N CYS A 93 3.75 0.35 -10.03
CA CYS A 93 2.54 0.96 -10.58
C CYS A 93 2.58 1.21 -12.11
N GLY A 94 3.70 0.93 -12.79
CA GLY A 94 3.87 1.23 -14.21
C GLY A 94 3.92 2.73 -14.52
N VAL A 95 4.41 3.56 -13.59
CA VAL A 95 4.57 5.00 -13.79
C VAL A 95 6.03 5.42 -13.58
N SER A 96 6.48 6.43 -14.33
CA SER A 96 7.84 6.98 -14.24
C SER A 96 8.06 7.85 -13.00
N ARG A 97 6.99 8.37 -12.42
CA ARG A 97 7.02 9.22 -11.22
C ARG A 97 6.95 8.40 -9.93
N ALA A 98 7.54 8.93 -8.86
CA ALA A 98 7.37 8.37 -7.51
C ALA A 98 5.88 8.32 -7.11
N VAL A 99 5.49 7.25 -6.43
CA VAL A 99 4.15 7.07 -5.87
C VAL A 99 4.27 6.81 -4.38
N ILE A 100 3.53 7.57 -3.58
CA ILE A 100 3.65 7.56 -2.11
C ILE A 100 2.58 6.70 -1.42
N ALA A 101 1.49 6.40 -2.13
CA ALA A 101 0.36 5.64 -1.60
C ALA A 101 -0.36 4.93 -2.75
N VAL A 102 -0.81 3.71 -2.51
CA VAL A 102 -1.50 2.85 -3.46
C VAL A 102 -2.56 2.06 -2.72
N SER A 103 -3.71 1.86 -3.35
CA SER A 103 -4.78 0.99 -2.86
C SER A 103 -5.10 -0.08 -3.89
N LEU A 104 -5.07 -1.34 -3.45
CA LEU A 104 -5.54 -2.50 -4.19
C LEU A 104 -7.04 -2.62 -3.96
N THR A 105 -7.80 -2.73 -5.05
CA THR A 105 -9.27 -2.79 -4.98
C THR A 105 -9.81 -4.18 -5.25
N SER A 106 -10.93 -4.53 -4.63
CA SER A 106 -11.61 -5.80 -4.85
C SER A 106 -12.14 -5.92 -6.28
N ASN A 107 -12.05 -7.13 -6.80
CA ASN A 107 -12.85 -7.61 -7.92
C ASN A 107 -12.99 -9.12 -7.72
N GLU A 108 -14.20 -9.58 -7.39
CA GLU A 108 -14.45 -10.99 -7.06
C GLU A 108 -14.21 -11.93 -8.23
N ALA A 109 -14.36 -11.43 -9.47
CA ALA A 109 -14.11 -12.18 -10.69
C ALA A 109 -12.62 -12.21 -11.10
N SER A 110 -11.72 -11.63 -10.30
CA SER A 110 -10.30 -11.56 -10.62
C SER A 110 -9.51 -12.67 -9.94
N ASP A 111 -8.67 -13.35 -10.72
CA ASP A 111 -7.69 -14.33 -10.23
C ASP A 111 -6.72 -13.71 -9.20
N LEU A 112 -6.54 -12.39 -9.23
CA LEU A 112 -5.69 -11.65 -8.31
C LEU A 112 -6.25 -11.57 -6.88
N ASN A 113 -7.56 -11.80 -6.70
CA ASN A 113 -8.23 -11.68 -5.41
C ASN A 113 -7.62 -12.65 -4.36
N SER A 114 -7.28 -13.87 -4.79
CA SER A 114 -6.62 -14.87 -3.93
C SER A 114 -5.26 -14.38 -3.41
N LYS A 115 -4.45 -13.74 -4.27
CA LYS A 115 -3.15 -13.16 -3.93
C LYS A 115 -3.30 -11.95 -3.01
N ILE A 116 -4.28 -11.09 -3.27
CA ILE A 116 -4.57 -9.91 -2.43
C ILE A 116 -4.95 -10.37 -1.02
N ARG A 117 -5.81 -11.39 -0.89
CA ARG A 117 -6.19 -11.98 0.41
C ARG A 117 -4.97 -12.54 1.15
N ALA A 118 -4.15 -13.34 0.47
CA ALA A 118 -2.94 -13.90 1.09
C ALA A 118 -1.95 -12.81 1.57
N LEU A 119 -1.81 -11.72 0.80
CA LEU A 119 -0.99 -10.58 1.20
C LEU A 119 -1.59 -9.80 2.35
N ARG A 120 -2.91 -9.61 2.36
CA ARG A 120 -3.64 -9.04 3.49
C ARG A 120 -3.35 -9.81 4.78
N ASP A 121 -3.46 -11.14 4.75
CA ASP A 121 -3.19 -11.97 5.94
C ASP A 121 -1.73 -11.84 6.42
N LYS A 122 -0.77 -11.72 5.49
CA LYS A 122 0.64 -11.48 5.83
C LYS A 122 0.85 -10.11 6.47
N VAL A 123 0.17 -9.08 5.97
CA VAL A 123 0.23 -7.72 6.51
C VAL A 123 -0.43 -7.63 7.88
N GLU A 124 -1.57 -8.29 8.09
CA GLU A 124 -2.22 -8.35 9.40
C GLU A 124 -1.32 -9.02 10.44
N ARG A 125 -0.56 -10.06 10.07
CA ARG A 125 0.44 -10.69 10.95
C ARG A 125 1.63 -9.80 11.28
N LEU A 126 1.97 -8.85 10.41
CA LEU A 126 2.97 -7.82 10.74
C LEU A 126 2.42 -6.79 11.72
N ALA A 127 1.09 -6.70 11.85
CA ALA A 127 0.39 -5.75 12.72
C ALA A 127 -0.13 -6.29 14.03
N MET A 128 0.17 -7.55 14.32
CA MET A 128 0.08 -8.15 15.64
C MET A 128 1.42 -8.06 16.35
#